data_AF-A0A6I3IVR9-F1
#
_entry.id   AF-A0A6I3IVR9-F1
#
_cell.length_a   1.000
_cell.length_b   1.000
_cell.length_c   1.000
_cell.angle_alpha   90.00
_cell.angle_beta   90.00
_cell.angle_gamma   90.00
#
_symmetry.space_group_name_H-M   'P 1'
#
loop_
_entity.id
_entity.type
_entity.pdbx_description
1 polymer ?
#
loop_
_entity_poly.entity_id
_entity_poly.type
_entity_poly.pdbx_seq_one_letter_code
_entity_poly.pdbx_strand_id
1 'polypeptide(L)'
;MTPQCSTGRSISEERHSTEGSRQSVRARFRCEEWACDRPVQVRTHARREGDVRHSRRPMLPRVETQRVSNRRGRQSREEILDTAARVMGQRGYAATSLSAMSAEIGLAKSVILHHFRTKAGLLSAVMERGLDDFFADLDEARAQTPPDGPPGERLQWFLEHAASVLTARQEFLRLHMFLILSEDEDATSAEVATAIAKVRTDGMRHVNEMIRASFSLAYPDQAQAIADRLERLVLSGIDGAFLDGQADPRRTMTEDMADLAEAAAAMGESFAARLQPVGEQTGGATGAIRR
;
A
#
# COMPACT_ATOMS: atom_id res chain seq x y z
N MET A 1 8.92 52.62 26.80
CA MET A 1 8.15 51.85 27.79
C MET A 1 7.99 50.43 27.27
N THR A 2 8.92 49.55 27.67
CA THR A 2 8.75 48.10 27.65
C THR A 2 7.95 47.66 28.88
N PRO A 3 7.33 46.49 28.84
CA PRO A 3 7.66 45.53 29.88
C PRO A 3 7.93 44.12 29.33
N GLN A 4 9.03 43.57 29.85
CA GLN A 4 9.29 42.14 29.96
C GLN A 4 8.29 41.51 30.94
N CYS A 5 7.97 40.22 30.77
CA CYS A 5 7.60 39.38 31.89
C CYS A 5 8.27 38.02 31.77
N SER A 6 9.26 37.83 32.64
CA SER A 6 9.95 36.61 32.98
C SER A 6 9.12 35.76 33.93
N THR A 7 9.09 34.44 33.74
CA THR A 7 8.96 33.50 34.87
C THR A 7 9.61 32.18 34.50
N GLY A 8 10.74 31.90 35.15
CA GLY A 8 11.30 30.56 35.25
C GLY A 8 10.66 29.76 36.39
N ARG A 9 10.73 28.43 36.26
CA ARG A 9 10.81 27.44 37.35
C ARG A 9 11.12 26.08 36.70
N SER A 10 12.37 25.64 36.79
CA SER A 10 12.87 24.64 37.76
C SER A 10 12.52 23.20 37.33
N ILE A 11 13.48 22.57 36.65
CA ILE A 11 13.56 21.12 36.48
C ILE A 11 14.06 20.56 37.80
N SER A 12 13.22 19.80 38.50
CA SER A 12 13.62 18.95 39.63
C SER A 12 13.51 17.49 39.19
N GLU A 13 14.65 16.82 39.21
CA GLU A 13 14.77 15.37 39.14
C GLU A 13 14.06 14.73 40.35
N GLU A 14 13.14 13.78 40.10
CA GLU A 14 12.78 12.76 41.08
C GLU A 14 12.88 11.39 40.40
N ARG A 15 13.88 10.61 40.83
CA ARG A 15 13.89 9.16 40.68
C ARG A 15 13.07 8.59 41.82
N HIS A 16 12.01 7.84 41.53
CA HIS A 16 11.58 6.76 42.40
C HIS A 16 11.17 5.52 41.62
N SER A 17 11.59 4.41 42.21
CA SER A 17 11.52 3.02 41.79
C SER A 17 10.18 2.40 42.21
N THR A 18 9.88 1.27 41.56
CA THR A 18 9.09 0.11 42.00
C THR A 18 7.55 0.11 41.94
N GLU A 19 7.10 -1.07 41.51
CA GLU A 19 5.81 -1.74 41.68
C GLU A 19 4.61 -1.39 40.77
N GLY A 20 4.08 -2.46 40.16
CA GLY A 20 3.06 -2.46 39.13
C GLY A 20 1.73 -1.83 39.54
N SER A 21 1.12 -1.13 38.58
CA SER A 21 -0.33 -1.10 38.45
C SER A 21 -0.70 -0.85 36.99
N ARG A 22 -1.68 -1.64 36.51
CA ARG A 22 -2.26 -1.55 35.17
C ARG A 22 -2.84 -0.15 34.94
N GLN A 23 -2.14 0.70 34.20
CA GLN A 23 -2.69 1.95 33.69
C GLN A 23 -3.47 1.68 32.41
N SER A 24 -4.79 1.55 32.55
CA SER A 24 -5.72 1.68 31.44
C SER A 24 -5.81 3.15 31.03
N VAL A 25 -5.10 3.53 29.98
CA VAL A 25 -5.24 4.86 29.37
C VAL A 25 -6.57 4.90 28.61
N ARG A 26 -7.65 5.28 29.31
CA ARG A 26 -8.91 5.69 28.67
C ARG A 26 -8.70 7.07 28.05
N ALA A 27 -8.31 7.12 26.78
CA ALA A 27 -8.45 8.33 25.98
C ALA A 27 -9.95 8.64 25.80
N ARG A 28 -10.45 9.64 26.53
CA ARG A 28 -11.74 10.26 26.27
C ARG A 28 -11.62 11.10 25.00
N PHE A 29 -12.03 10.54 23.86
CA PHE A 29 -12.37 11.37 22.71
C PHE A 29 -13.75 11.99 22.94
N ARG A 30 -13.75 13.31 23.10
CA ARG A 30 -14.95 14.15 23.07
C ARG A 30 -15.54 14.06 21.66
N CYS A 31 -16.76 13.55 21.58
CA CYS A 31 -17.58 13.58 20.37
C CYS A 31 -18.53 14.77 20.53
N GLU A 32 -18.19 15.92 19.97
CA GLU A 32 -19.07 17.08 19.90
C GLU A 32 -19.47 17.31 18.43
N GLU A 33 -20.75 17.62 18.22
CA GLU A 33 -21.36 18.20 17.02
C GLU A 33 -21.79 17.32 15.84
N TRP A 34 -22.73 16.37 16.03
CA TRP A 34 -23.74 16.09 14.99
C TRP A 34 -25.13 15.87 15.63
N ALA A 35 -25.77 16.96 16.04
CA ALA A 35 -27.20 16.99 16.35
C ALA A 35 -27.97 17.34 15.06
N CYS A 36 -28.69 16.38 14.49
CA CYS A 36 -29.67 16.66 13.43
C CYS A 36 -31.04 16.14 13.89
N ASP A 37 -31.69 16.96 14.73
CA ASP A 37 -33.10 16.86 15.06
C ASP A 37 -33.92 17.51 13.93
N ARG A 38 -34.62 16.71 13.13
CA ARG A 38 -35.76 17.19 12.33
C ARG A 38 -36.89 16.16 12.33
N PRO A 39 -38.10 16.53 12.78
CA PRO A 39 -39.25 15.64 12.75
C PRO A 39 -39.78 15.48 11.32
N VAL A 40 -39.93 14.23 10.87
CA VAL A 40 -40.61 13.87 9.62
C VAL A 40 -42.12 13.93 9.84
N GLN A 41 -42.79 14.87 9.16
CA GLN A 41 -44.25 14.98 9.14
C GLN A 41 -44.83 13.94 8.17
N VAL A 42 -45.54 12.94 8.70
CA VAL A 42 -46.31 11.98 7.91
C VAL A 42 -47.68 12.60 7.58
N ARG A 43 -47.90 12.96 6.31
CA ARG A 43 -49.23 13.32 5.80
C ARG A 43 -50.01 12.07 5.42
N THR A 44 -51.05 11.75 6.17
CA THR A 44 -52.05 10.75 5.80
C THR A 44 -53.11 11.39 4.90
N HIS A 45 -53.30 10.84 3.70
CA HIS A 45 -54.47 11.13 2.86
C HIS A 45 -55.32 9.86 2.75
N ALA A 46 -56.47 9.88 3.41
CA ALA A 46 -57.56 8.96 3.14
C ALA A 46 -58.20 9.30 1.79
N ARG A 47 -58.31 8.34 0.87
CA ARG A 47 -59.27 8.41 -0.23
C ARG A 47 -59.99 7.08 -0.47
N ARG A 48 -61.29 7.29 -0.68
CA ARG A 48 -62.45 6.40 -0.77
C ARG A 48 -62.37 5.30 -1.82
N GLU A 49 -63.10 4.23 -1.53
CA GLU A 49 -63.50 3.14 -2.41
C GLU A 49 -64.41 3.60 -3.56
N GLY A 50 -64.29 2.91 -4.69
CA GLY A 50 -65.28 2.89 -5.77
C GLY A 50 -64.72 3.24 -7.14
N ASP A 51 -64.42 2.24 -7.97
CA ASP A 51 -65.05 2.02 -9.28
C ASP A 51 -64.25 0.93 -10.05
N VAL A 52 -64.92 -0.18 -10.38
CA VAL A 52 -64.33 -1.32 -11.11
C VAL A 52 -64.72 -1.19 -12.57
N ARG A 53 -63.76 -0.86 -13.44
CA ARG A 53 -63.89 -1.06 -14.90
C ARG A 53 -62.65 -1.73 -15.48
N HIS A 54 -62.89 -2.84 -16.17
CA HIS A 54 -61.91 -3.58 -16.97
C HIS A 54 -61.27 -2.69 -18.04
N SER A 55 -59.97 -2.44 -17.90
CA SER A 55 -59.13 -1.82 -18.93
C SER A 55 -58.02 -2.80 -19.33
N ARG A 56 -57.96 -3.09 -20.63
CA ARG A 56 -57.03 -4.02 -21.27
C ARG A 56 -55.59 -3.54 -21.04
N ARG A 57 -54.73 -4.41 -20.49
CA ARG A 57 -53.31 -4.12 -20.23
C ARG A 57 -52.56 -3.84 -21.55
N PRO A 58 -51.93 -2.68 -21.74
CA PRO A 58 -50.88 -2.53 -22.74
C PRO A 58 -49.64 -3.30 -22.24
N MET A 59 -49.05 -4.15 -23.09
CA MET A 59 -47.72 -4.69 -22.82
C MET A 59 -46.72 -3.53 -22.80
N LEU A 60 -46.17 -3.21 -21.63
CA LEU A 60 -45.02 -2.31 -21.53
C LEU A 60 -43.79 -2.99 -22.13
N PRO A 61 -42.96 -2.25 -22.90
CA PRO A 61 -41.70 -2.79 -23.38
C PRO A 61 -40.83 -3.16 -22.17
N ARG A 62 -40.18 -4.32 -22.23
CA ARG A 62 -39.26 -4.82 -21.20
C ARG A 62 -38.07 -3.86 -21.11
N VAL A 63 -38.18 -2.82 -20.29
CA VAL A 63 -37.10 -1.87 -20.05
C VAL A 63 -35.94 -2.62 -19.40
N GLU A 64 -34.79 -2.39 -20.02
CA GLU A 64 -33.44 -2.85 -19.77
C GLU A 64 -32.98 -2.62 -18.30
N THR A 65 -33.53 -3.37 -17.36
CA THR A 65 -33.20 -3.28 -15.92
C THR A 65 -31.83 -3.85 -15.57
N GLN A 66 -31.15 -4.52 -16.50
CA GLN A 66 -29.91 -5.23 -16.25
C GLN A 66 -28.67 -4.32 -16.24
N ARG A 67 -28.70 -3.17 -16.96
CA ARG A 67 -27.55 -2.25 -17.04
C ARG A 67 -27.48 -1.23 -15.88
N VAL A 68 -28.63 -0.76 -15.38
CA VAL A 68 -28.69 0.23 -14.28
C VAL A 68 -28.47 -0.43 -12.91
N SER A 69 -28.99 -1.65 -12.71
CA SER A 69 -28.77 -2.46 -11.50
C SER A 69 -27.28 -2.79 -11.30
N ASN A 70 -26.61 -3.23 -12.38
CA ASN A 70 -25.20 -3.59 -12.34
C ASN A 70 -24.30 -2.37 -12.05
N ARG A 71 -24.65 -1.18 -12.57
CA ARG A 71 -23.88 0.04 -12.30
C ARG A 71 -23.98 0.47 -10.83
N ARG A 72 -25.17 0.44 -10.21
CA ARG A 72 -25.33 0.74 -8.77
C ARG A 72 -24.66 -0.29 -7.87
N GLY A 73 -24.75 -1.58 -8.21
CA GLY A 73 -24.09 -2.65 -7.46
C GLY A 73 -22.56 -2.58 -7.54
N ARG A 74 -22.00 -2.25 -8.72
CA ARG A 74 -20.57 -2.02 -8.89
C ARG A 74 -20.09 -0.78 -8.14
N GLN A 75 -20.85 0.32 -8.21
CA GLN A 75 -20.53 1.54 -7.46
C GLN A 75 -20.52 1.29 -5.95
N SER A 76 -21.47 0.52 -5.43
CA SER A 76 -21.49 0.12 -4.01
C SER A 76 -20.34 -0.82 -3.64
N ARG A 77 -19.92 -1.71 -4.56
CA ARG A 77 -18.77 -2.60 -4.32
C ARG A 77 -17.47 -1.81 -4.20
N GLU A 78 -17.21 -0.87 -5.10
CA GLU A 78 -15.99 -0.06 -5.06
C GLU A 78 -15.93 0.84 -3.83
N GLU A 79 -17.06 1.44 -3.44
CA GLU A 79 -17.16 2.25 -2.21
C GLU A 79 -16.84 1.42 -0.95
N ILE A 80 -17.28 0.16 -0.91
CA ILE A 80 -16.92 -0.76 0.18
C ILE A 80 -15.42 -1.03 0.19
N LEU A 81 -14.81 -1.29 -0.98
CA LEU A 81 -13.37 -1.56 -1.08
C LEU A 81 -12.53 -0.34 -0.69
N ASP A 82 -12.90 0.87 -1.13
CA ASP A 82 -12.19 2.11 -0.79
C ASP A 82 -12.21 2.34 0.72
N THR A 83 -13.38 2.19 1.33
CA THR A 83 -13.53 2.37 2.77
C THR A 83 -12.80 1.27 3.55
N ALA A 84 -12.89 0.02 3.09
CA ALA A 84 -12.19 -1.10 3.72
C ALA A 84 -10.66 -0.91 3.66
N ALA A 85 -10.10 -0.53 2.51
CA ALA A 85 -8.68 -0.26 2.33
C ALA A 85 -8.19 0.81 3.32
N ARG A 86 -8.91 1.94 3.41
CA ARG A 86 -8.57 3.03 4.33
C ARG A 86 -8.65 2.58 5.80
N VAL A 87 -9.77 1.97 6.21
CA VAL A 87 -9.98 1.61 7.63
C VAL A 87 -9.02 0.50 8.07
N MET A 88 -8.83 -0.54 7.25
CA MET A 88 -7.89 -1.62 7.54
C MET A 88 -6.43 -1.14 7.49
N GLY A 89 -6.07 -0.27 6.54
CA GLY A 89 -4.73 0.32 6.48
C GLY A 89 -4.42 1.23 7.68
N GLN A 90 -5.40 1.95 8.21
CA GLN A 90 -5.21 2.82 9.38
C GLN A 90 -5.14 2.04 10.70
N ARG A 91 -6.06 1.10 10.91
CA ARG A 91 -6.27 0.42 12.20
C ARG A 91 -5.71 -0.99 12.27
N GLY A 92 -5.33 -1.58 11.13
CA GLY A 92 -5.00 -2.98 10.99
C GLY A 92 -6.24 -3.85 10.71
N TYR A 93 -6.00 -5.03 10.12
CA TYR A 93 -7.04 -5.99 9.80
C TYR A 93 -7.73 -6.57 11.05
N ALA A 94 -6.95 -6.99 12.05
CA ALA A 94 -7.48 -7.58 13.29
C ALA A 94 -8.45 -6.64 14.01
N ALA A 95 -8.05 -5.37 14.18
CA ALA A 95 -8.86 -4.35 14.86
C ALA A 95 -10.08 -3.86 14.06
N THR A 96 -10.21 -4.24 12.79
CA THR A 96 -11.32 -3.80 11.93
C THR A 96 -12.45 -4.83 11.93
N SER A 97 -13.57 -4.51 12.57
CA SER A 97 -14.76 -5.38 12.54
C SER A 97 -15.72 -5.01 11.40
N LEU A 98 -16.50 -5.99 10.92
CA LEU A 98 -17.58 -5.73 9.94
C LEU A 98 -18.62 -4.73 10.46
N SER A 99 -18.82 -4.66 11.77
CA SER A 99 -19.71 -3.67 12.40
C SER A 99 -19.11 -2.27 12.35
N ALA A 100 -17.81 -2.12 12.61
CA ALA A 100 -17.12 -0.84 12.48
C ALA A 100 -17.14 -0.34 11.02
N MET A 101 -16.92 -1.23 10.05
CA MET A 101 -17.05 -0.88 8.63
C MET A 101 -18.48 -0.51 8.24
N SER A 102 -19.48 -1.21 8.77
CA SER A 102 -20.90 -0.87 8.54
C SER A 102 -21.22 0.55 9.01
N ALA A 103 -20.69 0.95 10.17
CA ALA A 103 -20.86 2.30 10.71
C ALA A 103 -20.17 3.37 9.84
N GLU A 104 -19.01 3.06 9.27
CA GLU A 104 -18.25 3.99 8.42
C GLU A 104 -18.89 4.17 7.02
N ILE A 105 -19.33 3.07 6.40
CA ILE A 105 -19.88 3.06 5.02
C ILE A 105 -21.38 3.41 5.01
N GLY A 106 -22.08 3.28 6.14
CA GLY A 106 -23.53 3.44 6.21
C GLY A 106 -24.31 2.29 5.57
N LEU A 107 -23.66 1.13 5.35
CA LEU A 107 -24.27 -0.09 4.82
C LEU A 107 -24.44 -1.13 5.91
N ALA A 108 -25.52 -1.91 5.82
CA ALA A 108 -25.70 -3.03 6.73
C ALA A 108 -24.63 -4.12 6.50
N LYS A 109 -24.17 -4.76 7.58
CA LYS A 109 -23.22 -5.89 7.53
C LYS A 109 -23.63 -6.99 6.53
N SER A 110 -24.93 -7.25 6.38
CA SER A 110 -25.46 -8.22 5.42
C SER A 110 -25.15 -7.86 3.97
N VAL A 111 -25.12 -6.57 3.62
CA VAL A 111 -24.78 -6.09 2.27
C VAL A 111 -23.30 -6.34 1.99
N ILE A 112 -22.42 -6.01 2.94
CA ILE A 112 -20.98 -6.27 2.82
C ILE A 112 -20.72 -7.77 2.63
N LEU A 113 -21.33 -8.62 3.48
CA LEU A 113 -21.19 -10.07 3.38
C LEU A 113 -21.84 -10.66 2.11
N HIS A 114 -22.86 -10.00 1.55
CA HIS A 114 -23.41 -10.39 0.26
C HIS A 114 -22.39 -10.22 -0.88
N HIS A 115 -21.55 -9.20 -0.84
CA HIS A 115 -20.52 -8.98 -1.86
C HIS A 115 -19.28 -9.87 -1.65
N PHE A 116 -18.82 -10.00 -0.40
CA PHE A 116 -17.49 -10.54 -0.11
C PHE A 116 -17.49 -11.85 0.67
N ARG A 117 -18.66 -12.37 1.05
CA ARG A 117 -18.89 -13.62 1.81
C ARG A 117 -18.34 -13.63 3.23
N THR A 118 -17.12 -13.17 3.46
CA THR A 118 -16.42 -13.17 4.75
C THR A 118 -15.60 -11.88 4.91
N LYS A 119 -15.06 -11.64 6.12
CA LYS A 119 -14.11 -10.56 6.38
C LYS A 119 -12.78 -10.79 5.63
N ALA A 120 -12.31 -12.05 5.59
CA ALA A 120 -11.14 -12.45 4.82
C ALA A 120 -11.33 -12.25 3.31
N GLY A 121 -12.51 -12.55 2.77
CA GLY A 121 -12.84 -12.32 1.36
C GLY A 121 -12.93 -10.83 1.00
N LEU A 122 -13.35 -9.98 1.94
CA LEU A 122 -13.26 -8.53 1.75
C LEU A 122 -11.80 -8.08 1.74
N LEU A 123 -10.97 -8.56 2.67
CA LEU A 123 -9.54 -8.23 2.69
C LEU A 123 -8.84 -8.70 1.42
N SER A 124 -9.11 -9.92 0.98
CA SER A 124 -8.57 -10.49 -0.27
C SER A 124 -8.89 -9.58 -1.45
N ALA A 125 -10.16 -9.18 -1.61
CA ALA A 125 -10.57 -8.28 -2.68
C ALA A 125 -9.94 -6.87 -2.58
N VAL A 126 -9.71 -6.37 -1.37
CA VAL A 126 -8.98 -5.10 -1.15
C VAL A 126 -7.52 -5.25 -1.59
N MET A 127 -6.85 -6.33 -1.19
CA MET A 127 -5.45 -6.59 -1.52
C MET A 127 -5.28 -6.85 -3.02
N GLU A 128 -6.18 -7.60 -3.67
CA GLU A 128 -6.15 -7.83 -5.12
C GLU A 128 -6.24 -6.52 -5.90
N ARG A 129 -7.23 -5.68 -5.59
CA ARG A 129 -7.38 -4.38 -6.25
C ARG A 129 -6.19 -3.47 -6.00
N GLY A 130 -5.74 -3.39 -4.75
CA GLY A 130 -4.58 -2.58 -4.37
C GLY A 130 -3.30 -3.04 -5.08
N LEU A 131 -3.13 -4.35 -5.24
CA LEU A 131 -2.00 -4.95 -5.93
C LEU A 131 -2.01 -4.61 -7.43
N ASP A 132 -3.16 -4.78 -8.08
CA ASP A 132 -3.29 -4.51 -9.53
C ASP A 132 -3.00 -3.03 -9.84
N ASP A 133 -3.57 -2.11 -9.05
CA ASP A 133 -3.32 -0.67 -9.18
C ASP A 133 -1.85 -0.32 -8.90
N PHE A 134 -1.29 -0.87 -7.82
CA PHE A 134 0.06 -0.57 -7.36
C PHE A 134 1.14 -1.00 -8.37
N PHE A 135 1.04 -2.21 -8.90
CA PHE A 135 2.02 -2.70 -9.87
C PHE A 135 1.84 -2.10 -11.26
N ALA A 136 0.62 -1.69 -11.64
CA ALA A 136 0.40 -0.91 -12.86
C ALA A 136 1.12 0.44 -12.79
N ASP A 137 0.98 1.16 -11.66
CA ASP A 137 1.67 2.44 -11.45
C ASP A 137 3.21 2.27 -11.47
N LEU A 138 3.73 1.17 -10.88
CA LEU A 138 5.16 0.85 -10.93
C LEU A 138 5.66 0.48 -12.34
N ASP A 139 4.85 -0.22 -13.13
CA ASP A 139 5.19 -0.54 -14.52
C ASP A 139 5.21 0.71 -15.40
N GLU A 140 4.29 1.64 -15.18
CA GLU A 140 4.29 2.94 -15.84
C GLU A 140 5.53 3.76 -15.48
N ALA A 141 5.88 3.81 -14.19
CA ALA A 141 7.13 4.44 -13.74
C ALA A 141 8.34 3.79 -14.41
N ARG A 142 8.43 2.45 -14.43
CA ARG A 142 9.51 1.72 -15.09
C ARG A 142 9.65 2.09 -16.56
N ALA A 143 8.54 2.19 -17.28
CA ALA A 143 8.51 2.49 -18.70
C ALA A 143 9.08 3.89 -19.04
N GLN A 144 9.10 4.79 -18.06
CA GLN A 144 9.64 6.15 -18.18
C GLN A 144 11.13 6.25 -17.79
N THR A 145 11.77 5.13 -17.40
CA THR A 145 13.20 5.11 -17.07
C THR A 145 14.04 5.63 -18.24
N PRO A 146 15.03 6.51 -18.00
CA PRO A 146 15.92 6.98 -19.04
C PRO A 146 16.52 5.83 -19.88
N PRO A 147 16.53 5.98 -21.22
CA PRO A 147 16.97 4.92 -22.13
C PRO A 147 18.49 4.73 -22.09
N ASP A 148 19.23 5.66 -21.51
CA ASP A 148 20.67 5.73 -21.42
C ASP A 148 21.14 6.12 -20.01
N GLY A 149 22.46 6.11 -19.80
CA GLY A 149 23.09 6.41 -18.52
C GLY A 149 23.68 5.17 -17.81
N PRO A 150 24.59 5.40 -16.84
CA PRO A 150 25.16 4.33 -16.03
C PRO A 150 24.08 3.65 -15.16
N PRO A 151 24.28 2.38 -14.73
CA PRO A 151 23.30 1.64 -13.95
C PRO A 151 22.83 2.37 -12.69
N GLY A 152 23.75 3.08 -12.01
CA GLY A 152 23.42 3.84 -10.79
C GLY A 152 22.41 4.97 -11.03
N GLU A 153 22.60 5.79 -12.06
CA GLU A 153 21.66 6.87 -12.40
C GLU A 153 20.28 6.32 -12.78
N ARG A 154 20.25 5.21 -13.53
CA ARG A 154 18.99 4.57 -13.94
C ARG A 154 18.25 3.95 -12.76
N LEU A 155 18.97 3.31 -11.83
CA LEU A 155 18.40 2.74 -10.62
C LEU A 155 17.90 3.82 -9.65
N GLN A 156 18.67 4.89 -9.49
CA GLN A 156 18.27 6.06 -8.71
C GLN A 156 16.98 6.66 -9.27
N TRP A 157 16.94 6.94 -10.57
CA TRP A 157 15.74 7.45 -11.22
C TRP A 157 14.54 6.56 -10.94
N PHE A 158 14.69 5.24 -11.07
CA PHE A 158 13.57 4.32 -10.82
C PHE A 158 13.12 4.37 -9.37
N LEU A 159 14.02 4.24 -8.41
CA LEU A 159 13.66 4.15 -6.99
C LEU A 159 13.05 5.46 -6.48
N GLU A 160 13.46 6.62 -7.00
CA GLU A 160 12.81 7.90 -6.74
C GLU A 160 11.36 7.94 -7.26
N HIS A 161 11.10 7.44 -8.47
CA HIS A 161 9.75 7.39 -9.04
C HIS A 161 8.87 6.33 -8.35
N ALA A 162 9.47 5.19 -7.99
CA ALA A 162 8.82 4.18 -7.16
C ALA A 162 8.45 4.74 -5.78
N ALA A 163 9.28 5.60 -5.18
CA ALA A 163 8.96 6.28 -3.93
C ALA A 163 7.66 7.10 -4.06
N SER A 164 7.48 7.82 -5.17
CA SER A 164 6.23 8.57 -5.43
C SER A 164 5.00 7.66 -5.45
N VAL A 165 5.08 6.52 -6.15
CA VAL A 165 4.00 5.52 -6.20
C VAL A 165 3.73 4.92 -4.82
N LEU A 166 4.78 4.50 -4.11
CA LEU A 166 4.69 3.92 -2.77
C LEU A 166 4.06 4.91 -1.77
N THR A 167 4.39 6.20 -1.85
CA THR A 167 3.77 7.24 -1.01
C THR A 167 2.30 7.46 -1.37
N ALA A 168 1.97 7.50 -2.67
CA ALA A 168 0.59 7.66 -3.13
C ALA A 168 -0.31 6.48 -2.76
N ARG A 169 0.27 5.29 -2.57
CA ARG A 169 -0.42 4.04 -2.22
C ARG A 169 -0.07 3.56 -0.79
N GLN A 170 0.31 4.46 0.10
CA GLN A 170 0.81 4.10 1.44
C GLN A 170 -0.16 3.25 2.28
N GLU A 171 -1.49 3.41 2.13
CA GLU A 171 -2.47 2.65 2.88
C GLU A 171 -2.44 1.15 2.53
N PHE A 172 -2.17 0.84 1.26
CA PHE A 172 -1.99 -0.53 0.80
C PHE A 172 -0.72 -1.16 1.39
N LEU A 173 0.41 -0.44 1.36
CA LEU A 173 1.66 -0.91 1.96
C LEU A 173 1.55 -1.07 3.47
N ARG A 174 0.90 -0.12 4.14
CA ARG A 174 0.66 -0.16 5.57
C ARG A 174 -0.17 -1.37 5.96
N LEU A 175 -1.25 -1.65 5.19
CA LEU A 175 -2.06 -2.84 5.39
C LEU A 175 -1.23 -4.11 5.19
N HIS A 176 -0.44 -4.19 4.12
CA HIS A 176 0.46 -5.32 3.88
C HIS A 176 1.46 -5.55 5.02
N MET A 177 2.10 -4.48 5.52
CA MET A 177 3.01 -4.57 6.67
C MET A 177 2.28 -5.05 7.93
N PHE A 178 1.08 -4.54 8.20
CA PHE A 178 0.29 -5.04 9.31
C PHE A 178 -0.03 -6.52 9.17
N LEU A 179 -0.37 -7.00 7.98
CA LEU A 179 -0.66 -8.42 7.76
C LEU A 179 0.56 -9.31 7.98
N ILE A 180 1.75 -8.90 7.52
CA ILE A 180 2.99 -9.66 7.71
C ILE A 180 3.40 -9.72 9.18
N LEU A 181 3.20 -8.63 9.91
CA LEU A 181 3.60 -8.50 11.31
C LEU A 181 2.52 -8.99 12.29
N SER A 182 1.33 -9.40 11.81
CA SER A 182 0.24 -9.87 12.67
C SER A 182 0.34 -11.38 12.92
N GLU A 183 0.21 -11.77 14.19
CA GLU A 183 0.12 -13.17 14.62
C GLU A 183 -1.35 -13.66 14.79
N ASP A 184 -2.32 -12.93 14.23
CA ASP A 184 -3.76 -13.17 14.44
C ASP A 184 -4.27 -14.40 13.67
N GLU A 185 -5.12 -15.22 14.29
CA GLU A 185 -5.72 -16.42 13.69
C GLU A 185 -6.51 -16.11 12.40
N ASP A 186 -7.23 -14.98 12.32
CA ASP A 186 -7.95 -14.57 11.11
C ASP A 186 -6.98 -14.10 10.02
N ALA A 187 -5.84 -13.51 10.40
CA ALA A 187 -4.79 -13.06 9.48
C ALA A 187 -3.96 -14.23 8.91
N THR A 188 -3.98 -15.39 9.57
CA THR A 188 -3.32 -16.62 9.11
C THR A 188 -4.23 -17.52 8.26
N SER A 189 -5.46 -17.09 7.95
CA SER A 189 -6.33 -17.81 7.03
C SER A 189 -5.66 -17.98 5.66
N ALA A 190 -5.92 -19.11 4.99
CA ALA A 190 -5.27 -19.46 3.72
C ALA A 190 -5.47 -18.39 2.62
N GLU A 191 -6.63 -17.73 2.63
CA GLU A 191 -6.96 -16.65 1.71
C GLU A 191 -6.07 -15.42 1.96
N VAL A 192 -5.90 -15.01 3.22
CA VAL A 192 -5.03 -13.87 3.58
C VAL A 192 -3.56 -14.20 3.35
N ALA A 193 -3.12 -15.40 3.72
CA ALA A 193 -1.76 -15.87 3.44
C ALA A 193 -1.45 -15.86 1.94
N THR A 194 -2.42 -16.23 1.10
CA THR A 194 -2.29 -16.16 -0.37
C THR A 194 -2.13 -14.71 -0.84
N ALA A 195 -2.94 -13.78 -0.30
CA ALA A 195 -2.82 -12.36 -0.63
C ALA A 195 -1.43 -11.79 -0.25
N ILE A 196 -0.93 -12.08 0.95
CA ILE A 196 0.41 -11.66 1.40
C ILE A 196 1.50 -12.23 0.47
N ALA A 197 1.43 -13.53 0.17
CA ALA A 197 2.39 -14.20 -0.68
C ALA A 197 2.38 -13.63 -2.11
N LYS A 198 1.21 -13.30 -2.65
CA LYS A 198 1.06 -12.68 -3.97
C LYS A 198 1.75 -11.32 -4.01
N VAL A 199 1.49 -10.43 -3.04
CA VAL A 199 2.13 -9.10 -2.96
C VAL A 199 3.65 -9.23 -2.91
N ARG A 200 4.19 -10.14 -2.09
CA ARG A 200 5.64 -10.35 -1.99
C ARG A 200 6.23 -10.93 -3.28
N THR A 201 5.57 -11.89 -3.90
CA THR A 201 6.03 -12.51 -5.15
C THR A 201 6.06 -11.51 -6.29
N ASP A 202 4.99 -10.73 -6.44
CA ASP A 202 4.89 -9.70 -7.48
C ASP A 202 5.87 -8.55 -7.20
N GLY A 203 6.05 -8.17 -5.93
CA GLY A 203 7.05 -7.18 -5.53
C GLY A 203 8.48 -7.60 -5.85
N MET A 204 8.85 -8.85 -5.56
CA MET A 204 10.15 -9.40 -5.94
C MET A 204 10.35 -9.38 -7.45
N ARG A 205 9.33 -9.77 -8.24
CA ARG A 205 9.39 -9.73 -9.70
C ARG A 205 9.65 -8.32 -10.22
N HIS A 206 8.90 -7.32 -9.75
CA HIS A 206 9.06 -5.93 -10.15
C HIS A 206 10.45 -5.38 -9.81
N VAL A 207 10.95 -5.68 -8.61
CA VAL A 207 12.29 -5.29 -8.19
C VAL A 207 13.36 -5.97 -9.06
N ASN A 208 13.21 -7.26 -9.38
CA ASN A 208 14.12 -7.98 -10.28
C ASN A 208 14.15 -7.33 -11.67
N GLU A 209 12.98 -7.08 -12.26
CA GLU A 209 12.84 -6.48 -13.58
C GLU A 209 13.45 -5.08 -13.65
N MET A 210 13.23 -4.26 -12.62
CA MET A 210 13.87 -2.95 -12.44
C MET A 210 15.40 -3.06 -12.45
N ILE A 211 15.97 -3.90 -11.58
CA ILE A 211 17.43 -4.01 -11.43
C ILE A 211 18.01 -4.52 -12.75
N ARG A 212 17.42 -5.58 -13.33
CA ARG A 212 17.84 -6.13 -14.60
C ARG A 212 17.83 -5.07 -15.71
N ALA A 213 16.74 -4.29 -15.81
CA ALA A 213 16.61 -3.24 -16.80
C ALA A 213 17.66 -2.13 -16.62
N SER A 214 18.01 -1.78 -15.38
CA SER A 214 19.00 -0.74 -15.07
C SER A 214 20.42 -1.17 -15.49
N PHE A 215 20.76 -2.45 -15.35
CA PHE A 215 22.08 -3.00 -15.65
C PHE A 215 22.25 -3.54 -17.08
N SER A 216 21.17 -3.78 -17.83
CA SER A 216 21.21 -4.48 -19.12
C SER A 216 22.04 -3.81 -20.21
N LEU A 217 22.21 -2.49 -20.16
CA LEU A 217 23.02 -1.76 -21.15
C LEU A 217 24.52 -1.91 -20.90
N ALA A 218 24.95 -1.81 -19.64
CA ALA A 218 26.36 -1.88 -19.26
C ALA A 218 26.84 -3.33 -19.11
N TYR A 219 25.95 -4.25 -18.70
CA TYR A 219 26.26 -5.63 -18.34
C TYR A 219 25.21 -6.60 -18.92
N PRO A 220 25.07 -6.71 -20.25
CA PRO A 220 24.00 -7.48 -20.88
C PRO A 220 23.95 -8.95 -20.46
N ASP A 221 25.12 -9.58 -20.25
CA ASP A 221 25.22 -10.99 -19.88
C ASP A 221 25.05 -11.22 -18.37
N GLN A 222 25.34 -10.22 -17.53
CA GLN A 222 25.31 -10.34 -16.08
C GLN A 222 24.04 -9.74 -15.44
N ALA A 223 23.28 -8.92 -16.17
CA ALA A 223 22.15 -8.16 -15.62
C ALA A 223 21.13 -9.02 -14.87
N GLN A 224 20.79 -10.22 -15.38
CA GLN A 224 19.87 -11.12 -14.67
C GLN A 224 20.48 -11.64 -13.37
N ALA A 225 21.75 -12.08 -13.39
CA ALA A 225 22.42 -12.56 -12.19
C ALA A 225 22.57 -11.47 -11.12
N ILE A 226 22.80 -10.22 -11.55
CA ILE A 226 22.81 -9.04 -10.67
C ILE A 226 21.42 -8.85 -10.05
N ALA A 227 20.36 -8.90 -10.85
CA ALA A 227 18.99 -8.77 -10.36
C ALA A 227 18.63 -9.84 -9.33
N ASP A 228 18.87 -11.12 -9.64
CA ASP A 228 18.59 -12.25 -8.73
C ASP A 228 19.36 -12.13 -7.41
N ARG A 229 20.57 -11.55 -7.46
CA ARG A 229 21.41 -11.38 -6.27
C ARG A 229 20.92 -10.25 -5.36
N LEU A 230 20.34 -9.20 -5.95
CA LEU A 230 20.00 -7.95 -5.28
C LEU A 230 18.51 -7.81 -4.94
N GLU A 231 17.61 -8.52 -5.62
CA GLU A 231 16.16 -8.32 -5.50
C GLU A 231 15.64 -8.36 -4.05
N ARG A 232 16.11 -9.33 -3.25
CA ARG A 232 15.69 -9.47 -1.86
C ARG A 232 16.22 -8.35 -0.99
N LEU A 233 17.46 -7.92 -1.24
CA LEU A 233 18.08 -6.84 -0.48
C LEU A 233 17.37 -5.51 -0.76
N VAL A 234 17.08 -5.24 -2.03
CA VAL A 234 16.38 -4.02 -2.44
C VAL A 234 14.93 -4.03 -1.94
N LEU A 235 14.21 -5.16 -2.03
CA LEU A 235 12.85 -5.24 -1.47
C LEU A 235 12.84 -5.02 0.06
N SER A 236 13.79 -5.60 0.79
CA SER A 236 13.93 -5.34 2.22
C SER A 236 14.29 -3.88 2.53
N GLY A 237 15.10 -3.25 1.68
CA GLY A 237 15.42 -1.81 1.78
C GLY A 237 14.18 -0.94 1.57
N ILE A 238 13.33 -1.30 0.61
CA ILE A 238 12.05 -0.63 0.35
C ILE A 238 11.11 -0.75 1.56
N ASP A 239 10.96 -1.95 2.13
CA ASP A 239 10.18 -2.14 3.36
C ASP A 239 10.74 -1.29 4.52
N GLY A 240 12.08 -1.25 4.66
CA GLY A 240 12.78 -0.49 5.68
C GLY A 240 12.54 1.00 5.57
N ALA A 241 12.70 1.56 4.37
CA ALA A 241 12.42 2.96 4.06
C ALA A 241 10.98 3.35 4.38
N PHE A 242 10.02 2.48 4.02
CA PHE A 242 8.62 2.69 4.37
C PHE A 242 8.43 2.74 5.89
N LEU A 243 9.00 1.76 6.62
CA LEU A 243 8.89 1.71 8.09
C LEU A 243 9.58 2.89 8.77
N ASP A 244 10.73 3.34 8.28
CA ASP A 244 11.47 4.47 8.83
C ASP A 244 10.67 5.77 8.70
N GLY A 245 10.08 6.03 7.53
CA GLY A 245 9.18 7.17 7.32
C GLY A 245 7.89 7.13 8.16
N GLN A 246 7.42 5.93 8.56
CA GLN A 246 6.32 5.81 9.53
C GLN A 246 6.76 6.06 10.98
N ALA A 247 8.04 5.83 11.29
CA ALA A 247 8.60 5.96 12.64
C ALA A 247 9.11 7.39 12.95
N ASP A 248 9.68 8.08 11.97
CA ASP A 248 10.18 9.45 12.10
C ASP A 248 9.64 10.36 10.97
N PRO A 249 8.75 11.32 11.29
CA PRO A 249 8.18 12.25 10.29
C PRO A 249 9.21 13.14 9.58
N ARG A 250 10.45 13.19 10.06
CA ARG A 250 11.54 13.98 9.44
C ARG A 250 12.24 13.21 8.32
N ARG A 251 12.07 11.90 8.26
CA ARG A 251 12.70 11.01 7.28
C ARG A 251 11.73 10.83 6.13
N THR A 252 12.24 10.91 4.90
CA THR A 252 11.42 10.71 3.71
C THR A 252 11.83 9.44 2.99
N MET A 253 10.84 8.73 2.45
CA MET A 253 11.11 7.54 1.65
C MET A 253 11.97 7.87 0.42
N THR A 254 11.89 9.09 -0.12
CA THR A 254 12.74 9.52 -1.24
C THR A 254 14.22 9.52 -0.89
N GLU A 255 14.60 10.04 0.28
CA GLU A 255 16.00 10.04 0.74
C GLU A 255 16.52 8.60 0.91
N ASP A 256 15.74 7.74 1.58
CA ASP A 256 16.13 6.34 1.80
C ASP A 256 16.24 5.56 0.48
N MET A 257 15.39 5.88 -0.51
CA MET A 257 15.43 5.27 -1.83
C MET A 257 16.66 5.69 -2.63
N ALA A 258 17.12 6.94 -2.48
CA ALA A 258 18.37 7.40 -3.10
C ALA A 258 19.59 6.67 -2.52
N ASP A 259 19.68 6.56 -1.20
CA ASP A 259 20.75 5.80 -0.52
C ASP A 259 20.72 4.31 -0.92
N LEU A 260 19.53 3.72 -1.00
CA LEU A 260 19.34 2.34 -1.44
C LEU A 260 19.77 2.14 -2.89
N ALA A 261 19.48 3.09 -3.77
CA ALA A 261 19.90 3.06 -5.17
C ALA A 261 21.42 3.09 -5.30
N GLU A 262 22.10 4.00 -4.61
CA GLU A 262 23.56 4.11 -4.61
C GLU A 262 24.20 2.80 -4.13
N ALA A 263 23.73 2.27 -2.99
CA ALA A 263 24.25 1.03 -2.45
C ALA A 263 24.03 -0.16 -3.40
N ALA A 264 22.83 -0.30 -3.97
CA ALA A 264 22.49 -1.38 -4.90
C ALA A 264 23.29 -1.28 -6.20
N ALA A 265 23.50 -0.07 -6.72
CA ALA A 265 24.33 0.17 -7.90
C ALA A 265 25.78 -0.28 -7.66
N ALA A 266 26.40 0.18 -6.57
CA ALA A 266 27.76 -0.18 -6.21
C ALA A 266 27.94 -1.69 -5.99
N MET A 267 26.98 -2.34 -5.33
CA MET A 267 27.00 -3.81 -5.15
C MET A 267 26.87 -4.56 -6.48
N GLY A 268 26.00 -4.09 -7.38
CA GLY A 268 25.78 -4.69 -8.69
C GLY A 268 27.03 -4.59 -9.58
N GLU A 269 27.65 -3.42 -9.65
CA GLU A 269 28.89 -3.21 -10.42
C GLU A 269 30.04 -4.03 -9.86
N SER A 270 30.18 -4.05 -8.53
CA SER A 270 31.17 -4.89 -7.84
C SER A 270 30.97 -6.38 -8.14
N PHE A 271 29.71 -6.84 -8.21
CA PHE A 271 29.40 -8.22 -8.56
C PHE A 271 29.67 -8.52 -10.03
N ALA A 272 29.30 -7.63 -10.94
CA ALA A 272 29.56 -7.77 -12.36
C ALA A 272 31.06 -7.91 -12.65
N ALA A 273 31.90 -7.09 -12.01
CA ALA A 273 33.35 -7.15 -12.15
C ALA A 273 33.95 -8.51 -11.72
N ARG A 274 33.35 -9.18 -10.74
CA ARG A 274 33.79 -10.53 -10.30
C ARG A 274 33.38 -11.65 -11.25
N LEU A 275 32.35 -11.43 -12.07
CA LEU A 275 31.86 -12.42 -13.04
C LEU A 275 32.60 -12.33 -14.38
N GLN A 276 33.34 -11.26 -14.64
CA GLN A 276 34.16 -11.16 -15.84
C GLN A 276 35.25 -12.25 -15.82
N PRO A 277 35.41 -13.03 -16.90
CA PRO A 277 36.43 -14.06 -16.97
C PRO A 277 37.83 -13.41 -16.89
N VAL A 278 38.74 -14.05 -16.14
CA VAL A 278 40.13 -13.63 -15.88
C VAL A 278 41.01 -13.57 -17.15
N GLY A 279 40.44 -13.75 -18.35
CA GLY A 279 41.17 -14.04 -19.60
C GLY A 279 41.50 -12.87 -20.53
N GLU A 280 41.03 -11.64 -20.28
CA GLU A 280 41.32 -10.47 -21.13
C GLU A 280 42.26 -9.44 -20.50
N GLN A 281 43.09 -9.86 -19.54
CA GLN A 281 44.35 -9.15 -19.28
C GLN A 281 45.40 -9.64 -20.28
N THR A 282 45.38 -9.07 -21.49
CA THR A 282 46.44 -9.17 -22.51
C THR A 282 47.82 -9.03 -21.85
N GLY A 283 48.76 -9.95 -22.02
CA GLY A 283 49.31 -10.26 -23.33
C GLY A 283 50.14 -9.08 -23.87
N GLY A 284 51.01 -8.49 -23.03
CA GLY A 284 51.79 -7.29 -23.35
C GLY A 284 53.19 -7.31 -22.74
N ALA A 285 53.89 -8.44 -22.78
CA ALA A 285 55.31 -8.51 -22.44
C ALA A 285 56.05 -9.37 -23.48
N THR A 286 56.07 -8.90 -24.74
CA THR A 286 57.07 -9.33 -25.72
C THR A 286 58.00 -8.14 -25.94
N GLY A 287 59.12 -8.15 -25.21
CA GLY A 287 60.09 -7.07 -25.22
C GLY A 287 61.46 -7.54 -24.76
N ALA A 288 62.20 -8.14 -25.69
CA ALA A 288 63.67 -8.15 -25.78
C ALA A 288 64.50 -8.58 -24.56
N ILE A 289 65.04 -9.81 -24.62
CA ILE A 289 66.43 -10.05 -24.22
C ILE A 289 67.15 -10.70 -25.41
N ARG A 290 67.93 -9.88 -26.11
CA ARG A 290 69.03 -10.29 -26.99
C ARG A 290 70.33 -10.12 -26.20
N ARG A 291 71.20 -11.11 -26.37
CA ARG A 291 72.59 -11.28 -25.88
C ARG A 291 72.72 -12.01 -24.56
#